data_AF-A0A392VS74-F1
#
_entry.id   AF-A0A392VS74-F1
#
_cell.length_a   1.000
_cell.length_b   1.000
_cell.length_c   1.000
_cell.angle_alpha   90.00
_cell.angle_beta   90.00
_cell.angle_gamma   90.00
#
_symmetry.space_group_name_H-M   'P 1'
#
loop_
_entity.id
_entity.type
_entity.pdbx_description
1 polymer ?
#
loop_
_entity_poly.entity_id
_entity_poly.type
_entity_poly.pdbx_seq_one_letter_code
_entity_poly.pdbx_strand_id
1 'polypeptide(L)' 'TGFEKPPPLGAYDGQTDPDEHIDNINAILDFRRVSGAIRCSLFPTTLRK' A
#
# COMPACT_ATOMS: atom_id res chain seq x y z
N THR A 1 7.80 -20.94 -10.68
CA THR A 1 8.12 -19.54 -10.38
C THR A 1 6.88 -18.91 -9.79
N GLY A 2 6.77 -18.96 -8.47
CA GLY A 2 5.55 -18.58 -7.77
C GLY A 2 5.38 -17.07 -7.79
N PHE A 3 4.23 -16.59 -8.26
CA PHE A 3 3.77 -15.25 -7.93
C PHE A 3 3.61 -15.20 -6.42
N GLU A 4 4.61 -14.69 -5.70
CA GLU A 4 4.45 -14.39 -4.28
C GLU A 4 3.22 -13.51 -4.13
N LYS A 5 2.29 -13.95 -3.29
CA LYS A 5 1.06 -13.20 -3.05
C LYS A 5 1.47 -11.81 -2.54
N PRO A 6 0.94 -10.72 -3.12
CA PRO A 6 1.29 -9.40 -2.64
C PRO A 6 0.91 -9.31 -1.16
N PRO A 7 1.78 -8.73 -0.32
CA PRO A 7 1.43 -8.50 1.07
C PRO A 7 0.08 -7.76 1.15
N PRO A 8 -0.75 -8.08 2.15
CA PRO A 8 -2.01 -7.38 2.34
C PRO A 8 -1.74 -5.88 2.51
N LEU A 9 -2.61 -5.04 1.95
CA LEU A 9 -2.59 -3.60 2.24
C LEU A 9 -2.84 -3.44 3.73
N GLY A 10 -1.75 -3.16 4.46
CA GLY A 10 -1.80 -2.85 5.87
C GLY A 10 -2.64 -1.60 6.10
N ALA A 11 -3.38 -1.58 7.20
CA ALA A 11 -4.00 -0.36 7.67
C ALA A 11 -2.97 0.40 8.50
N TYR A 12 -2.78 1.68 8.19
CA TYR A 12 -1.93 2.57 8.97
C TYR A 12 -2.49 2.68 10.38
N ASP A 13 -1.69 2.30 11.37
CA ASP A 13 -2.05 2.30 12.79
C ASP A 13 -1.60 3.56 13.53
N GLY A 14 -0.92 4.48 12.83
CA GLY A 14 -0.40 5.72 13.41
C GLY A 14 0.80 5.53 14.34
N GLN A 15 1.33 4.31 14.47
CA GLN A 15 2.51 4.01 15.29
C GLN A 15 3.74 3.71 14.45
N THR A 16 3.51 3.17 13.24
CA THR A 16 4.55 2.94 12.24
C THR A 16 4.99 4.22 11.56
N ASP A 17 6.23 4.23 11.08
CA ASP A 17 6.78 5.37 10.35
C ASP A 17 5.92 5.66 9.09
N PRO A 18 5.50 6.92 8.86
CA PRO A 18 4.65 7.26 7.72
C PRO A 18 5.31 6.98 6.36
N ASP A 19 6.62 7.16 6.25
CA ASP A 19 7.36 6.95 5.00
C ASP A 19 7.47 5.45 4.70
N GLU A 20 7.73 4.63 5.71
CA GLU A 20 7.70 3.16 5.59
C GLU A 20 6.31 2.66 5.15
N HIS A 21 5.23 3.26 5.66
CA HIS A 21 3.87 2.92 5.23
C HIS A 21 3.59 3.30 3.77
N ILE A 22 4.07 4.47 3.34
CA ILE A 22 3.97 4.93 1.94
C ILE A 22 4.73 3.96 1.00
N ASP A 23 5.93 3.55 1.37
CA ASP A 23 6.74 2.62 0.59
C ASP A 23 6.09 1.24 0.46
N ASN A 24 5.47 0.74 1.54
CA ASN A 24 4.69 -0.50 1.50
C ASN A 24 3.49 -0.41 0.55
N ILE A 25 2.74 0.70 0.57
CA ILE A 25 1.64 0.94 -0.37
C ILE A 25 2.15 1.00 -1.81
N ASN A 26 3.26 1.73 -2.05
CA ASN A 26 3.86 1.84 -3.37
C ASN A 26 4.28 0.47 -3.92
N ALA A 27 4.98 -0.33 -3.12
CA ALA A 27 5.43 -1.67 -3.49
C ALA A 27 4.25 -2.61 -3.85
N ILE A 28 3.16 -2.58 -3.06
CA ILE A 28 1.97 -3.39 -3.33
C ILE A 28 1.27 -2.95 -4.62
N LEU A 29 1.20 -1.65 -4.86
CA LEU A 29 0.56 -1.09 -6.05
C LEU A 29 1.40 -1.31 -7.32
N ASP A 30 2.72 -1.23 -7.23
CA ASP A 30 3.63 -1.58 -8.31
C ASP A 30 3.56 -3.07 -8.65
N PHE A 31 3.51 -3.94 -7.63
CA PHE A 31 3.30 -5.38 -7.82
C PHE A 31 2.01 -5.67 -8.59
N ARG A 32 0.93 -4.94 -8.27
CA ARG A 32 -0.38 -5.09 -8.92
C ARG A 32 -0.49 -4.32 -10.26
N ARG A 33 0.60 -3.69 -10.72
CA ARG A 33 0.67 -2.83 -11.93
C ARG A 33 -0.46 -1.80 -12.01
N VAL A 34 -0.76 -1.19 -10.86
CA VAL A 34 -1.88 -0.26 -10.75
C VAL A 34 -1.45 1.13 -11.24
N SER A 35 -2.26 1.76 -12.10
CA SER A 35 -2.09 3.15 -12.50
C SER A 35 -2.04 4.10 -11.29
N GLY A 36 -1.18 5.13 -11.35
CA GLY A 36 -1.00 6.11 -10.28
C GLY A 36 -2.28 6.84 -9.85
N ALA A 37 -3.29 6.94 -10.72
CA ALA A 37 -4.59 7.53 -10.35
C ALA A 37 -5.32 6.71 -9.28
N ILE A 38 -5.21 5.38 -9.33
CA ILE A 38 -5.81 4.49 -8.35
C ILE A 38 -5.01 4.52 -7.03
N ARG A 39 -3.68 4.71 -7.10
CA ARG A 39 -2.80 4.90 -5.92
C ARG A 39 -3.29 6.03 -5.01
N CYS A 40 -3.56 7.20 -5.59
CA CYS A 40 -4.06 8.36 -4.84
C CYS A 40 -5.45 8.11 -4.22
N SER A 41 -6.31 7.32 -4.88
CA SER A 41 -7.63 6.97 -4.34
C SER A 41 -7.60 5.91 -3.24
N LEU A 42 -6.55 5.08 -3.20
CA LEU A 42 -6.43 3.99 -2.23
C LEU A 42 -5.80 4.44 -0.91
N PHE A 43 -4.91 5.44 -0.95
CA PHE A 43 -4.22 5.95 0.24
C PHE A 43 -5.17 6.31 1.41
N PRO A 44 -6.27 7.06 1.19
CA PRO A 44 -7.21 7.39 2.27
C PRO A 44 -7.90 6.17 2.88
N THR A 45 -8.04 5.06 2.12
CA THR A 45 -8.65 3.82 2.62
C THR A 45 -7.74 3.01 3.54
N THR A 46 -6.43 3.31 3.52
CA THR A 46 -5.45 2.65 4.40
C THR A 46 -5.30 3.35 5.74
N LEU A 47 -5.75 4.60 5.88
CA LEU A 47 -5.70 5.33 7.14
C LEU A 47 -6.82 4.85 8.06
N ARG A 48 -6.48 4.29 9.24
CA ARG A 48 -7.47 4.07 10.30
C ARG A 48 -7.76 5.40 11.02
N LYS A 49 -9.00 5.53 11.52
CA LYS A 49 -9.38 6.63 12.43
C LYS A 49 -8.74 6.44 13.79
#